data_AF-A0A2X2C7B4-F1
#
_entry.id   AF-A0A2X2C7B4-F1
#
_cell.length_a   1.000
_cell.length_b   1.000
_cell.length_c   1.000
_cell.angle_alpha   90.00
_cell.angle_beta   90.00
_cell.angle_gamma   90.00
#
_symmetry.space_group_name_H-M   'P 1'
#
loop_
_entity.id
_entity.type
_entity.pdbx_description
1 polymer ?
#
loop_
_entity_poly.entity_id
_entity_poly.type
_entity_poly.pdbx_seq_one_letter_code
_entity_poly.pdbx_strand_id
1 'polypeptide(L)'
;MTAEDLVAQTILQGFDAQYGRFLEITSGAQYRFEQADWHGIQLAMKERIRLYDNHVGLVVEQLRCIRHDIDKESVFLQKVKERYTQLLPNYPRFEIAESFFNSVYCRLFHHRELNKKNLFVFSSQPAYRFAQAPRPLSRTFVIQSDLPALLQDILSRLPLRLPWQNKSRDIQFICQTLYAQFSHEELQNAVFHIANELFYRNKAGMDDW
;
A
#
# COMPACT_ATOMS: atom_id res chain seq x y z
N MET A 1 -2.01 5.27 31.88
CA MET A 1 -2.62 4.68 30.68
C MET A 1 -4.03 4.28 31.05
N THR A 2 -5.05 4.92 30.47
CA THR A 2 -6.46 4.63 30.77
C THR A 2 -6.94 3.42 29.95
N ALA A 3 -8.16 2.94 30.22
CA ALA A 3 -8.78 1.89 29.40
C ALA A 3 -8.97 2.35 27.94
N GLU A 4 -9.30 3.63 27.73
CA GLU A 4 -9.42 4.23 26.40
C GLU A 4 -8.07 4.24 25.65
N ASP A 5 -6.98 4.58 26.34
CA ASP A 5 -5.63 4.54 25.76
C ASP A 5 -5.26 3.11 25.33
N LEU A 6 -5.54 2.12 26.18
CA LEU A 6 -5.26 0.72 25.91
C LEU A 6 -6.01 0.23 24.67
N VAL A 7 -7.30 0.54 24.56
CA VAL A 7 -8.12 0.17 23.40
C VAL A 7 -7.60 0.85 22.14
N ALA A 8 -7.29 2.15 22.19
CA ALA A 8 -6.75 2.89 21.05
C ALA A 8 -5.42 2.30 20.56
N GLN A 9 -4.50 1.99 21.48
CA GLN A 9 -3.23 1.33 21.16
C GLN A 9 -3.44 -0.07 20.59
N THR A 10 -4.38 -0.85 21.13
CA THR A 10 -4.70 -2.20 20.64
C THR A 10 -5.20 -2.16 19.19
N ILE A 11 -6.06 -1.20 18.85
CA ILE A 11 -6.53 -1.01 17.47
C ILE A 11 -5.35 -0.66 16.55
N LEU A 12 -4.47 0.26 16.98
CA LEU A 12 -3.34 0.71 16.15
C LEU A 12 -2.31 -0.42 15.95
N GLN A 13 -2.03 -1.20 16.99
CA GLN A 13 -1.18 -2.39 16.92
C GLN A 13 -1.78 -3.46 15.99
N GLY A 14 -3.10 -3.66 16.04
CA GLY A 14 -3.79 -4.53 15.11
C GLY A 14 -3.64 -4.09 13.65
N PHE A 15 -3.69 -2.77 13.40
CA PHE A 15 -3.39 -2.21 12.08
C PHE A 15 -1.93 -2.42 11.66
N ASP A 16 -0.96 -2.17 12.56
CA ASP A 16 0.46 -2.41 12.28
C ASP A 16 0.73 -3.89 11.91
N ALA A 17 0.14 -4.83 12.67
CA ALA A 17 0.24 -6.26 12.39
C ALA A 17 -0.38 -6.62 11.03
N GLN A 18 -1.58 -6.11 10.75
CA GLN A 18 -2.26 -6.31 9.47
C GLN A 18 -1.42 -5.80 8.30
N TYR A 19 -0.90 -4.58 8.41
CA TYR A 19 -0.14 -3.95 7.34
C TYR A 19 1.24 -4.61 7.15
N GLY A 20 1.90 -5.01 8.24
CA GLY A 20 3.13 -5.80 8.18
C GLY A 20 2.92 -7.10 7.39
N ARG A 21 1.87 -7.85 7.72
CA ARG A 21 1.54 -9.10 7.01
C ARG A 21 1.16 -8.86 5.55
N PHE A 22 0.52 -7.73 5.24
CA PHE A 22 0.21 -7.33 3.86
C PHE A 22 1.50 -7.11 3.06
N LEU A 23 2.50 -6.45 3.64
CA LEU A 23 3.79 -6.24 3.00
C LEU A 23 4.54 -7.56 2.78
N GLU A 24 4.52 -8.48 3.75
CA GLU A 24 5.14 -9.81 3.61
C GLU A 24 4.54 -10.62 2.45
N ILE A 25 3.21 -10.63 2.30
CA ILE A 25 2.56 -11.32 1.19
C ILE A 25 2.97 -10.69 -0.14
N THR A 26 3.01 -9.35 -0.18
CA THR A 26 3.32 -8.56 -1.37
C THR A 26 4.79 -8.68 -1.79
N SER A 27 5.74 -8.71 -0.85
CA SER A 27 7.17 -8.86 -1.14
C SER A 27 7.50 -10.22 -1.77
N GLY A 28 6.66 -11.25 -1.53
CA GLY A 28 6.79 -12.54 -2.19
C GLY A 28 6.35 -12.57 -3.67
N ALA A 29 5.81 -11.47 -4.21
CA ALA A 29 5.28 -11.45 -5.58
C ALA A 29 6.37 -11.70 -6.64
N GLN A 30 7.54 -11.07 -6.49
CA GLN A 30 8.67 -11.26 -7.41
C GLN A 30 9.07 -12.73 -7.50
N TYR A 31 9.29 -13.38 -6.36
CA TYR A 31 9.69 -14.79 -6.33
C TYR A 31 8.67 -15.69 -7.04
N ARG A 32 7.37 -15.51 -6.77
CA ARG A 32 6.32 -16.30 -7.43
C ARG A 32 6.27 -16.06 -8.93
N PHE A 33 6.48 -14.82 -9.36
CA PHE A 33 6.58 -14.47 -10.78
C PHE A 33 7.78 -15.14 -11.43
N GLU A 34 8.96 -15.09 -10.81
CA GLU A 34 10.20 -15.69 -11.32
C GLU A 34 10.10 -17.22 -11.44
N GLN A 35 9.36 -17.86 -10.53
CA GLN A 35 9.09 -19.31 -10.57
C GLN A 35 7.93 -19.71 -11.48
N ALA A 36 7.28 -18.74 -12.15
CA ALA A 36 6.05 -18.96 -12.90
C ALA A 36 4.94 -19.67 -12.07
N ASP A 37 4.91 -19.45 -10.76
CA ASP A 37 3.93 -20.03 -9.84
C ASP A 37 2.61 -19.25 -9.90
N TRP A 38 1.89 -19.41 -11.01
CA TRP A 38 0.63 -18.72 -11.26
C TRP A 38 -0.45 -19.09 -10.25
N HIS A 39 -0.43 -20.33 -9.76
CA HIS A 39 -1.35 -20.78 -8.74
C HIS A 39 -1.07 -20.08 -7.40
N GLY A 40 0.20 -20.02 -6.99
CA GLY A 40 0.64 -19.29 -5.80
C GLY A 40 0.32 -17.80 -5.86
N ILE A 41 0.42 -17.17 -7.03
CA ILE A 41 -0.01 -15.75 -7.21
C ILE A 41 -1.51 -15.60 -6.93
N GLN A 42 -2.35 -16.49 -7.47
CA GLN A 42 -3.80 -16.45 -7.21
C GLN A 42 -4.14 -16.72 -5.74
N LEU A 43 -3.44 -17.66 -5.09
CA LEU A 43 -3.60 -17.93 -3.67
C LEU A 43 -3.19 -16.74 -2.80
N ALA A 44 -2.03 -16.14 -3.08
CA ALA A 44 -1.55 -14.96 -2.36
C ALA A 44 -2.50 -13.76 -2.49
N MET A 45 -3.10 -13.56 -3.67
CA MET A 45 -4.13 -12.52 -3.85
C MET A 45 -5.36 -12.78 -2.97
N LYS A 46 -5.84 -14.04 -2.90
CA LYS A 46 -6.97 -14.41 -2.02
C LYS A 46 -6.63 -14.23 -0.54
N GLU A 47 -5.41 -14.61 -0.13
CA GLU A 47 -4.92 -14.41 1.25
C GLU A 47 -4.91 -12.93 1.59
N ARG A 48 -4.36 -12.08 0.70
CA ARG A 48 -4.28 -10.64 0.89
C ARG A 48 -5.66 -9.98 1.04
N ILE A 49 -6.67 -10.41 0.28
CA ILE A 49 -8.05 -9.90 0.40
C ILE A 49 -8.64 -10.24 1.77
N ARG A 50 -8.46 -11.48 2.24
CA ARG A 50 -9.00 -11.94 3.55
C ARG A 50 -8.25 -11.38 4.75
N LEU A 51 -6.99 -10.99 4.55
CA LEU A 51 -6.08 -10.58 5.62
C LEU A 51 -6.66 -9.45 6.48
N TYR A 52 -7.24 -8.44 5.83
CA TYR A 52 -7.75 -7.25 6.48
C TYR A 52 -8.91 -7.60 7.42
N ASP A 53 -9.92 -8.30 6.91
CA ASP A 53 -11.09 -8.72 7.69
C ASP A 53 -10.72 -9.63 8.86
N ASN A 54 -9.74 -10.52 8.67
CA ASN A 54 -9.24 -11.39 9.73
C ASN A 54 -8.64 -10.57 10.89
N HIS A 55 -7.80 -9.58 10.58
CA HIS A 55 -7.18 -8.74 11.61
C HIS A 55 -8.19 -7.86 12.33
N VAL A 56 -9.17 -7.30 11.61
CA VAL A 56 -10.30 -6.58 12.23
C VAL A 56 -11.04 -7.51 13.21
N GLY A 57 -11.32 -8.75 12.80
CA GLY A 57 -11.95 -9.75 13.67
C GLY A 57 -11.13 -10.07 14.92
N LEU A 58 -9.82 -10.29 14.78
CA LEU A 58 -8.92 -10.56 15.90
C LEU A 58 -8.90 -9.41 16.91
N VAL A 59 -8.79 -8.17 16.44
CA VAL A 59 -8.82 -6.98 17.30
C VAL A 59 -10.16 -6.89 18.03
N VAL A 60 -11.28 -7.10 17.33
CA VAL A 60 -12.62 -7.06 17.94
C VAL A 60 -12.74 -8.07 19.09
N GLU A 61 -12.27 -9.30 18.91
CA GLU A 61 -12.28 -10.30 19.98
C GLU A 61 -11.35 -9.91 21.14
N GLN A 62 -10.16 -9.38 20.87
CA GLN A 62 -9.27 -8.86 21.90
C GLN A 62 -9.92 -7.74 22.71
N LEU A 63 -10.60 -6.81 22.04
CA LEU A 63 -11.30 -5.70 22.68
C LEU A 63 -12.45 -6.18 23.57
N ARG A 64 -13.21 -7.20 23.14
CA ARG A 64 -14.25 -7.85 23.95
C ARG A 64 -13.69 -8.51 25.21
N CYS A 65 -12.49 -9.08 25.15
CA CYS A 65 -11.79 -9.61 26.32
C CYS A 65 -11.30 -8.51 27.27
N ILE A 66 -10.83 -7.38 26.74
CA ILE A 66 -10.42 -6.22 27.56
C ILE A 66 -11.64 -5.61 28.27
N ARG A 67 -12.78 -5.53 27.57
CA ARG A 67 -14.01 -4.95 28.09
C ARG A 67 -15.25 -5.62 27.49
N HIS A 68 -15.98 -6.35 28.32
CA HIS A 68 -17.15 -7.15 27.90
C HIS A 68 -18.32 -6.31 27.37
N ASP A 69 -18.50 -5.07 27.84
CA ASP A 69 -19.59 -4.16 27.47
C ASP A 69 -19.16 -3.06 26.50
N ILE A 70 -18.02 -3.23 25.80
CA ILE A 70 -17.44 -2.21 24.93
C ILE A 70 -18.37 -1.75 23.80
N ASP A 71 -19.28 -2.61 23.37
CA ASP A 71 -20.28 -2.38 22.32
C ASP A 71 -21.56 -1.68 22.82
N LYS A 72 -21.70 -1.48 24.14
CA LYS A 72 -22.88 -0.84 24.75
C LYS A 72 -22.69 0.63 25.08
N GLU A 73 -21.46 1.13 25.11
CA GLU A 73 -21.14 2.49 25.54
C GLU A 73 -20.52 3.34 24.43
N SER A 74 -21.37 3.98 23.62
CA SER A 74 -20.95 4.88 22.51
C SER A 74 -20.00 6.01 22.98
N VAL A 75 -20.22 6.56 24.19
CA VAL A 75 -19.39 7.61 24.79
C VAL A 75 -17.95 7.13 25.05
N PHE A 76 -17.78 5.87 25.46
CA PHE A 76 -16.44 5.32 25.67
C PHE A 76 -15.68 5.22 24.35
N LEU A 77 -16.30 4.72 23.28
CA LEU A 77 -15.63 4.62 21.98
C LEU A 77 -15.39 5.98 21.30
N GLN A 78 -16.17 7.01 21.62
CA GLN A 78 -15.83 8.39 21.26
C GLN A 78 -14.52 8.84 21.91
N LYS A 79 -14.34 8.58 23.22
CA LYS A 79 -13.07 8.88 23.90
C LYS A 79 -11.91 8.03 23.35
N VAL A 80 -12.14 6.76 23.01
CA VAL A 80 -11.14 5.92 22.34
C VAL A 80 -10.73 6.55 21.00
N LYS A 81 -11.70 7.03 20.20
CA LYS A 81 -11.40 7.73 18.93
C LYS A 81 -10.57 8.98 19.17
N GLU A 82 -10.86 9.76 20.21
CA GLU A 82 -10.05 10.93 20.58
C GLU A 82 -8.60 10.52 20.91
N ARG A 83 -8.41 9.47 21.71
CA ARG A 83 -7.08 8.91 22.01
C ARG A 83 -6.38 8.40 20.76
N TYR A 84 -7.09 7.67 19.91
CA TYR A 84 -6.57 7.17 18.64
C TYR A 84 -6.11 8.31 17.74
N THR A 85 -6.92 9.37 17.63
CA THR A 85 -6.59 10.59 16.85
C THR A 85 -5.30 11.24 17.35
N GLN A 86 -5.03 11.21 18.66
CA GLN A 86 -3.78 11.73 19.24
C GLN A 86 -2.54 10.90 18.90
N LEU A 87 -2.69 9.63 18.49
CA LEU A 87 -1.59 8.77 18.06
C LEU A 87 -1.19 9.00 16.59
N LEU A 88 -2.12 9.50 15.77
CA LEU A 88 -1.95 9.64 14.33
C LEU A 88 -1.01 10.75 13.84
N PRO A 89 -0.68 11.82 14.60
CA PRO A 89 0.15 12.90 14.08
C PRO A 89 1.47 12.43 13.44
N ASN A 90 2.24 11.59 14.11
CA ASN A 90 3.53 11.15 13.55
C ASN A 90 3.43 9.78 12.86
N TYR A 91 2.21 9.30 12.61
CA TYR A 91 1.98 7.97 12.07
C TYR A 91 1.88 8.03 10.54
N PRO A 92 2.81 7.43 9.77
CA PRO A 92 2.93 7.65 8.33
C PRO A 92 1.72 7.21 7.49
N ARG A 93 0.95 6.24 7.98
CA ARG A 93 -0.17 5.60 7.27
C ARG A 93 -1.50 5.93 7.93
N PHE A 94 -1.66 7.16 8.42
CA PHE A 94 -2.82 7.55 9.23
C PHE A 94 -4.15 7.31 8.49
N GLU A 95 -4.24 7.55 7.18
CA GLU A 95 -5.48 7.38 6.41
C GLU A 95 -6.00 5.93 6.45
N ILE A 96 -5.09 4.97 6.33
CA ILE A 96 -5.42 3.55 6.39
C ILE A 96 -5.69 3.14 7.85
N ALA A 97 -4.95 3.71 8.80
CA ALA A 97 -5.19 3.49 10.23
C ALA A 97 -6.58 3.98 10.67
N GLU A 98 -7.07 5.12 10.14
CA GLU A 98 -8.43 5.62 10.35
C GLU A 98 -9.48 4.70 9.73
N SER A 99 -9.20 4.17 8.53
CA SER A 99 -10.08 3.18 7.88
C SER A 99 -10.14 1.87 8.68
N PHE A 100 -9.01 1.42 9.24
CA PHE A 100 -8.95 0.26 10.13
C PHE A 100 -9.75 0.48 11.40
N PHE A 101 -9.60 1.65 12.04
CA PHE A 101 -10.44 2.05 13.18
C PHE A 101 -11.93 1.99 12.82
N ASN A 102 -12.32 2.58 11.68
CA ASN A 102 -13.71 2.56 11.24
C ASN A 102 -14.24 1.13 11.06
N SER A 103 -13.39 0.22 10.59
CA SER A 103 -13.75 -1.18 10.36
C SER A 103 -13.98 -1.92 11.68
N VAL A 104 -13.11 -1.70 12.68
CA VAL A 104 -13.27 -2.23 14.05
C VAL A 104 -14.54 -1.68 14.70
N TYR A 105 -14.77 -0.37 14.62
CA TYR A 105 -15.97 0.26 15.15
C TYR A 105 -17.23 -0.33 14.52
N CYS A 106 -17.29 -0.41 13.19
CA CYS A 106 -18.43 -0.97 12.47
C CYS A 106 -18.72 -2.42 12.91
N ARG A 107 -17.67 -3.21 13.15
CA ARG A 107 -17.83 -4.60 13.60
C ARG A 107 -18.35 -4.70 15.03
N LEU A 108 -17.88 -3.84 15.94
CA LEU A 108 -18.36 -3.78 17.33
C LEU A 108 -19.84 -3.36 17.41
N PHE A 109 -20.24 -2.34 16.64
CA PHE A 109 -21.60 -1.79 16.69
C PHE A 109 -22.56 -2.37 15.63
N HIS A 110 -22.18 -3.44 14.95
CA HIS A 110 -23.01 -4.05 13.89
C HIS A 110 -23.49 -3.03 12.85
N HIS A 111 -22.59 -2.13 12.43
CA HIS A 111 -22.83 -1.04 11.49
C HIS A 111 -23.93 -0.04 11.94
N ARG A 112 -24.17 0.11 13.24
CA ARG A 112 -25.07 1.11 13.81
C ARG A 112 -24.30 2.37 14.25
N GLU A 113 -25.04 3.46 14.46
CA GLU A 113 -24.50 4.74 14.96
C GLU A 113 -23.34 5.32 14.13
N LEU A 114 -23.41 5.18 12.80
CA LEU A 114 -22.39 5.68 11.87
C LEU A 114 -22.50 7.20 11.74
N ASN A 115 -21.70 7.93 12.51
CA ASN A 115 -21.68 9.39 12.48
C ASN A 115 -20.26 9.93 12.71
N LYS A 116 -20.07 11.24 12.43
CA LYS A 116 -18.75 11.90 12.50
C LYS A 116 -18.13 11.91 13.90
N LYS A 117 -18.92 11.78 14.98
CA LYS A 117 -18.37 11.70 16.34
C LYS A 117 -17.71 10.34 16.56
N ASN A 118 -18.35 9.29 16.06
CA ASN A 118 -17.96 7.90 16.29
C ASN A 118 -16.92 7.36 15.30
N LEU A 119 -16.88 7.90 14.08
CA LEU A 119 -16.03 7.41 12.99
C LEU A 119 -15.22 8.52 12.35
N PHE A 120 -14.12 8.15 11.68
CA PHE A 120 -13.39 9.01 10.75
C PHE A 120 -14.12 9.04 9.40
N VAL A 121 -15.22 9.79 9.33
CA VAL A 121 -15.94 10.04 8.06
C VAL A 121 -15.09 10.92 7.13
N PHE A 122 -14.35 11.84 7.74
CA PHE A 122 -13.29 12.61 7.11
C PHE A 122 -12.00 12.34 7.88
N SER A 123 -10.88 12.45 7.17
CA SER A 123 -9.56 12.37 7.79
C SER A 123 -9.46 13.42 8.90
N SER A 124 -8.90 13.01 10.04
CA SER A 124 -8.58 13.90 11.15
C SER A 124 -7.30 14.71 10.90
N GLN A 125 -6.54 14.37 9.87
CA GLN A 125 -5.25 14.97 9.55
C GLN A 125 -5.31 15.84 8.28
N PRO A 126 -4.45 16.86 8.14
CA PRO A 126 -4.43 17.73 6.97
C PRO A 126 -3.97 16.98 5.70
N ALA A 127 -4.57 17.33 4.55
CA ALA A 127 -4.41 16.62 3.26
C ALA A 127 -2.96 16.55 2.70
N TYR A 128 -2.06 17.43 3.12
CA TYR A 128 -0.71 17.56 2.54
C TYR A 128 0.41 17.34 3.56
N ARG A 129 0.16 16.54 4.60
CA ARG A 129 1.11 16.40 5.72
C ARG A 129 2.47 15.86 5.28
N PHE A 130 2.49 14.92 4.33
CA PHE A 130 3.71 14.32 3.79
C PHE A 130 3.96 14.83 2.37
N ALA A 131 4.22 16.12 2.23
CA ALA A 131 4.57 16.72 0.93
C ALA A 131 5.85 16.10 0.32
N GLN A 132 6.69 15.45 1.14
CA GLN A 132 7.85 14.69 0.69
C GLN A 132 7.83 13.28 1.29
N ALA A 133 7.90 12.27 0.44
CA ALA A 133 8.05 10.89 0.87
C ALA A 133 9.44 10.69 1.53
N PRO A 134 9.54 9.98 2.67
CA PRO A 134 10.83 9.75 3.35
C PRO A 134 11.86 9.01 2.48
N ARG A 135 11.38 8.29 1.46
CA ARG A 135 12.18 7.65 0.42
C ARG A 135 11.56 7.98 -0.93
N PRO A 136 12.37 8.21 -1.98
CA PRO A 136 11.84 8.41 -3.32
C PRO A 136 11.09 7.15 -3.78
N LEU A 137 9.92 7.34 -4.41
CA LEU A 137 9.10 6.24 -4.94
C LEU A 137 9.48 5.87 -6.38
N SER A 138 10.20 6.74 -7.07
CA SER A 138 10.70 6.55 -8.42
C SER A 138 12.15 7.00 -8.55
N ARG A 139 12.80 6.55 -9.62
CA ARG A 139 14.10 7.03 -10.09
C ARG A 139 13.90 7.86 -11.34
N THR A 140 14.66 8.92 -11.45
CA THR A 140 14.67 9.82 -12.60
C THR A 140 15.77 9.39 -13.57
N PHE A 141 15.41 9.27 -14.83
CA PHE A 141 16.30 8.92 -15.93
C PHE A 141 16.15 9.96 -17.04
N VAL A 142 17.27 10.38 -17.62
CA VAL A 142 17.33 11.34 -18.73
C VAL A 142 18.18 10.76 -19.85
N ILE A 143 17.86 11.10 -21.10
CA ILE A 143 18.65 10.65 -22.25
C ILE A 143 20.00 11.37 -22.24
N GLN A 144 21.08 10.64 -21.98
CA GLN A 144 22.44 11.20 -22.03
C GLN A 144 23.11 11.03 -23.40
N SER A 145 23.01 9.83 -23.97
CA SER A 145 23.57 9.50 -25.29
C SER A 145 22.44 9.29 -26.30
N ASP A 146 21.65 8.24 -26.10
CA ASP A 146 20.51 7.89 -26.92
C ASP A 146 19.46 7.11 -26.10
N LEU A 147 18.26 7.00 -26.67
CA LEU A 147 17.13 6.32 -26.05
C LEU A 147 17.38 4.81 -25.83
N PRO A 148 17.98 4.06 -26.78
CA PRO A 148 18.33 2.65 -26.54
C PRO A 148 19.25 2.42 -25.34
N ALA A 149 20.28 3.24 -25.15
CA ALA A 149 21.20 3.12 -24.02
C ALA A 149 20.49 3.41 -22.69
N LEU A 150 19.60 4.40 -22.67
CA LEU A 150 18.78 4.71 -21.49
C LEU A 150 17.89 3.52 -21.11
N LEU A 151 17.17 2.94 -22.07
CA LEU A 151 16.29 1.80 -21.85
C LEU A 151 17.09 0.54 -21.43
N GLN A 152 18.29 0.36 -22.00
CA GLN A 152 19.20 -0.70 -21.57
C GLN A 152 19.58 -0.55 -20.10
N ASP A 153 19.89 0.66 -19.62
CA ASP A 153 20.20 0.93 -18.21
C ASP A 153 18.98 0.67 -17.32
N ILE A 154 17.81 1.24 -17.65
CA ILE A 154 16.55 1.04 -16.91
C ILE A 154 16.27 -0.45 -16.74
N LEU A 155 16.22 -1.21 -17.85
CA LEU A 155 15.92 -2.64 -17.81
C LEU A 155 17.01 -3.49 -17.15
N SER A 156 18.25 -3.00 -17.06
CA SER A 156 19.33 -3.72 -16.34
C SER A 156 19.24 -3.55 -14.83
N ARG A 157 18.49 -2.54 -14.35
CA ARG A 157 18.32 -2.25 -12.93
C ARG A 157 17.11 -2.92 -12.30
N LEU A 158 16.26 -3.57 -13.11
CA LEU A 158 15.15 -4.35 -12.61
C LEU A 158 15.66 -5.50 -11.73
N PRO A 159 15.00 -5.80 -10.61
CA PRO A 159 15.46 -6.83 -9.66
C PRO A 159 15.24 -8.27 -10.15
N LEU A 160 14.65 -8.46 -11.34
CA LEU A 160 14.30 -9.75 -11.91
C LEU A 160 15.53 -10.60 -12.21
N ARG A 161 15.52 -11.85 -11.76
CA ARG A 161 16.64 -12.81 -11.89
C ARG A 161 16.51 -13.77 -13.06
N LEU A 162 15.65 -13.44 -14.03
CA LEU A 162 15.40 -14.25 -15.22
C LEU A 162 16.14 -13.70 -16.43
N PRO A 163 16.59 -14.57 -17.36
CA PRO A 163 17.13 -14.13 -18.62
C PRO A 163 16.02 -13.51 -19.49
N TRP A 164 16.38 -12.45 -20.21
CA TRP A 164 15.54 -11.90 -21.26
C TRP A 164 15.52 -12.84 -22.47
N GLN A 165 14.37 -13.02 -23.10
CA GLN A 165 14.29 -13.76 -24.36
C GLN A 165 15.11 -13.05 -25.45
N ASN A 166 14.88 -11.75 -25.64
CA ASN A 166 15.67 -10.90 -26.53
C ASN A 166 15.53 -9.42 -26.11
N LYS A 167 16.39 -8.99 -25.17
CA LYS A 167 16.35 -7.64 -24.61
C LYS A 167 16.50 -6.54 -25.67
N SER A 168 17.40 -6.73 -26.64
CA SER A 168 17.67 -5.75 -27.69
C SER A 168 16.46 -5.55 -28.61
N ARG A 169 15.75 -6.62 -28.97
CA ARG A 169 14.51 -6.55 -29.75
C ARG A 169 13.44 -5.77 -28.99
N ASP A 170 13.26 -6.07 -27.71
CA ASP A 170 12.21 -5.44 -26.91
C ASP A 170 12.49 -3.93 -26.71
N ILE A 171 13.76 -3.53 -26.54
CA ILE A 171 14.19 -2.12 -26.55
C ILE A 171 13.86 -1.45 -27.88
N GLN A 172 14.15 -2.11 -29.01
CA GLN A 172 13.83 -1.55 -30.33
C GLN A 172 12.34 -1.30 -30.52
N PHE A 173 11.47 -2.19 -30.01
CA PHE A 173 10.02 -1.97 -30.04
C PHE A 173 9.62 -0.75 -29.22
N ILE A 174 10.16 -0.59 -28.01
CA ILE A 174 9.89 0.59 -27.17
C ILE A 174 10.36 1.87 -27.89
N CYS A 175 11.56 1.87 -28.46
CA CYS A 175 12.08 3.00 -29.23
C CYS A 175 11.17 3.35 -30.42
N GLN A 176 10.73 2.35 -31.20
CA GLN A 176 9.84 2.57 -32.34
C GLN A 176 8.51 3.20 -31.90
N THR A 177 7.93 2.73 -30.80
CA THR A 177 6.71 3.31 -30.24
C THR A 177 6.91 4.76 -29.79
N LEU A 178 8.00 5.05 -29.08
CA LEU A 178 8.29 6.40 -28.60
C LEU A 178 8.60 7.37 -29.76
N TYR A 179 9.39 6.96 -30.75
CA TYR A 179 9.69 7.77 -31.94
C TYR A 179 8.48 8.01 -32.84
N ALA A 180 7.50 7.10 -32.84
CA ALA A 180 6.24 7.31 -33.56
C ALA A 180 5.31 8.31 -32.85
N GLN A 181 5.42 8.42 -31.52
CA GLN A 181 4.54 9.24 -30.69
C GLN A 181 5.08 10.65 -30.44
N PHE A 182 6.40 10.81 -30.39
CA PHE A 182 7.07 12.05 -29.98
C PHE A 182 8.12 12.48 -30.99
N SER A 183 8.27 13.80 -31.16
CA SER A 183 9.35 14.37 -31.96
C SER A 183 10.72 14.12 -31.32
N HIS A 184 11.77 14.29 -32.12
CA HIS A 184 13.14 14.14 -31.63
C HIS A 184 13.48 15.12 -30.50
N GLU A 185 13.03 16.38 -30.61
CA GLU A 185 13.27 17.42 -29.60
C GLU A 185 12.53 17.13 -28.29
N GLU A 186 11.28 16.65 -28.36
CA GLU A 186 10.52 16.24 -27.17
C GLU A 186 11.21 15.10 -26.43
N LEU A 187 11.70 14.08 -27.16
CA LEU A 187 12.39 12.96 -26.56
C LEU A 187 13.75 13.34 -25.97
N GLN A 188 14.53 14.19 -26.64
CA GLN A 188 15.80 14.67 -26.11
C GLN A 188 15.65 15.44 -24.79
N ASN A 189 14.54 16.15 -24.62
CA ASN A 189 14.21 16.89 -23.40
C ASN A 189 13.35 16.08 -22.41
N ALA A 190 13.03 14.81 -22.71
CA ALA A 190 12.16 13.99 -21.88
C ALA A 190 12.86 13.54 -20.60
N VAL A 191 12.06 13.43 -19.54
CA VAL A 191 12.47 12.91 -18.23
C VAL A 191 11.60 11.71 -17.90
N PHE A 192 12.24 10.56 -17.67
CA PHE A 192 11.56 9.31 -17.33
C PHE A 192 11.57 9.13 -15.81
N HIS A 193 10.39 9.03 -15.21
CA HIS A 193 10.24 8.68 -13.79
C HIS A 193 9.78 7.23 -13.69
N ILE A 194 10.71 6.33 -13.36
CA ILE A 194 10.43 4.88 -13.27
C ILE A 194 10.23 4.51 -11.81
N ALA A 195 9.12 3.86 -11.48
CA ALA A 195 8.84 3.39 -10.13
C ALA A 195 9.98 2.48 -9.61
N ASN A 196 10.27 2.56 -8.32
CA ASN A 196 11.29 1.69 -7.71
C ASN A 196 10.86 0.22 -7.60
N GLU A 197 9.55 -0.02 -7.54
CA GLU A 197 8.95 -1.34 -7.34
C GLU A 197 8.09 -1.71 -8.56
N LEU A 198 8.24 -2.95 -9.04
CA LEU A 198 7.43 -3.51 -10.12
C LEU A 198 6.00 -3.81 -9.63
N PHE A 199 5.02 -3.61 -10.51
CA PHE A 199 3.62 -3.95 -10.26
C PHE A 199 3.31 -5.35 -10.81
N TYR A 200 3.09 -6.29 -9.91
CA TYR A 200 2.81 -7.69 -10.26
C TYR A 200 1.30 -7.95 -10.36
N ARG A 201 0.85 -8.48 -11.51
CA ARG A 201 -0.53 -8.90 -11.71
C ARG A 201 -0.61 -10.13 -12.62
N ASN A 202 -1.20 -11.21 -12.10
CA ASN A 202 -1.36 -12.47 -12.83
C ASN A 202 -0.01 -12.96 -13.39
N LYS A 203 0.13 -12.99 -14.71
CA LYS A 203 1.31 -13.44 -15.44
C LYS A 203 2.23 -12.30 -15.87
N ALA A 204 1.92 -11.06 -15.47
CA ALA A 204 2.69 -9.87 -15.82
C ALA A 204 3.37 -9.30 -14.58
N GLY A 205 4.65 -8.97 -14.71
CA GLY A 205 5.28 -7.90 -13.94
C GLY A 205 5.38 -6.71 -14.89
N MET A 206 4.63 -5.64 -14.64
CA MET A 206 4.72 -4.40 -15.40
C MET A 206 5.18 -3.28 -14.48
N ASP A 207 6.03 -2.39 -14.95
CA ASP A 207 6.18 -1.07 -14.34
C ASP A 207 5.00 -0.22 -14.83
N ASP A 208 3.83 -0.35 -14.20
CA ASP A 208 2.62 0.43 -14.55
C ASP A 208 2.31 1.47 -13.47
N TRP A 209 2.62 2.74 -13.76
CA TRP A 209 1.71 3.91 -13.76
C TRP A 209 2.33 5.01 -14.63
#